data_AF-H6UJK7-F1
#
_entry.id   AF-H6UJK7-F1
#
_cell.length_a   1.000
_cell.length_b   1.000
_cell.length_c   1.000
_cell.angle_alpha   90.00
_cell.angle_beta   90.00
_cell.angle_gamma   90.00
#
_symmetry.space_group_name_H-M   'P 1'
#
loop_
_entity.id
_entity.type
_entity.pdbx_description
1 polymer ?
#
loop_
_entity_poly.entity_id
_entity_poly.type
_entity_poly.pdbx_seq_one_letter_code
_entity_poly.pdbx_strand_id
1 'polypeptide(L)'
;TCPAKECPDQLCRYSFNSQRFADLLSSTFKYRYNGKITNYLHKTLAHVPEIIERDGSIGAWASEGNESANKLFRRFRKMNARQSKAFELEDVLKHHWL
;
A
#
# COMPACT_ATOMS: atom_id res chain seq x y z
N THR A 1 11.66 -4.10 -2.76
CA THR A 1 11.37 -3.74 -1.35
C THR A 1 12.38 -2.76 -0.77
N CYS A 2 13.55 -2.53 -1.39
CA CYS A 2 14.52 -1.52 -0.97
C CYS A 2 14.89 -0.58 -2.15
N PRO A 3 14.16 0.54 -2.34
CA PRO A 3 14.30 1.41 -3.52
C PRO A 3 15.71 1.96 -3.74
N ALA A 4 16.43 2.30 -2.66
CA ALA A 4 17.79 2.81 -2.74
C ALA A 4 18.79 1.82 -3.36
N LYS A 5 18.50 0.51 -3.31
CA LYS A 5 19.34 -0.54 -3.91
C LYS A 5 18.80 -1.04 -5.24
N GLU A 6 17.48 -1.20 -5.32
CA GLU A 6 16.82 -1.83 -6.47
C GLU A 6 16.55 -0.84 -7.61
N CYS A 7 16.30 0.43 -7.30
CA CYS A 7 15.96 1.47 -8.29
C CYS A 7 16.48 2.87 -7.92
N PRO A 8 17.79 3.03 -7.66
CA PRO A 8 18.37 4.30 -7.18
C PRO A 8 18.14 5.48 -8.13
N ASP A 9 18.24 5.28 -9.44
CA ASP A 9 18.06 6.36 -10.43
C ASP A 9 16.63 6.89 -10.46
N GLN A 10 15.64 6.01 -10.30
CA GLN A 10 14.24 6.40 -10.26
C GLN A 10 13.92 7.17 -8.98
N LEU A 11 14.49 6.73 -7.85
CA LEU A 11 14.36 7.41 -6.57
C LEU A 11 14.98 8.82 -6.62
N CYS A 12 16.21 8.94 -7.14
CA CYS A 12 16.91 10.22 -7.29
C CYS A 12 16.13 11.22 -8.15
N ARG A 13 15.48 10.74 -9.23
CA ARG A 13 14.71 11.58 -10.15
C ARG A 13 13.26 11.78 -9.74
N TYR A 14 12.81 11.21 -8.63
CA TYR A 14 11.39 11.16 -8.26
C TYR A 14 10.78 12.56 -8.12
N SER A 15 11.47 13.49 -7.44
CA SER A 15 10.97 14.85 -7.22
C SER A 15 10.77 15.61 -8.54
N PHE A 16 11.73 15.52 -9.45
CA PHE A 16 11.62 16.12 -10.78
C PHE A 16 10.47 15.51 -11.59
N ASN A 17 10.36 14.18 -11.60
CA ASN A 17 9.31 13.48 -12.32
C ASN A 17 7.91 13.80 -11.75
N SER A 18 7.79 13.95 -10.42
CA SER A 18 6.55 14.29 -9.75
C SER A 18 6.09 15.71 -10.09
N GLN A 19 7.02 16.69 -10.11
CA GLN A 19 6.71 18.05 -10.54
C GLN A 19 6.23 18.07 -11.99
N ARG A 20 6.95 17.40 -12.90
CA ARG A 20 6.55 17.29 -14.32
C ARG A 20 5.17 16.65 -14.48
N PHE A 21 4.87 15.63 -13.69
CA PHE A 21 3.55 14.99 -13.71
C PHE A 21 2.46 15.94 -13.21
N ALA A 22 2.72 16.70 -12.14
CA ALA A 22 1.79 17.71 -11.64
C ALA A 22 1.52 18.82 -12.67
N ASP A 23 2.55 19.26 -13.41
CA ASP A 23 2.41 20.24 -14.50
C ASP A 23 1.54 19.70 -15.64
N LEU A 24 1.71 18.41 -16.00
CA LEU A 24 0.87 17.74 -16.99
C LEU A 24 -0.59 17.65 -16.54
N LEU A 25 -0.84 17.32 -15.27
CA LEU A 25 -2.18 17.24 -14.70
C LEU A 25 -2.86 18.61 -14.69
N SER A 26 -2.13 19.68 -14.33
CA SER A 26 -2.67 21.03 -14.20
C SER A 26 -2.90 21.74 -15.53
N SER A 27 -2.21 21.30 -16.60
CA SER A 27 -2.37 21.82 -17.96
C SER A 27 -3.35 20.96 -18.77
N THR A 28 -2.92 19.79 -19.24
CA THR A 28 -3.67 18.92 -20.15
C THR A 28 -4.93 18.35 -19.51
N PHE A 29 -4.85 17.97 -18.22
CA PHE A 29 -5.97 17.36 -17.50
C PHE A 29 -6.70 18.32 -16.56
N LYS A 30 -6.58 19.64 -16.81
CA LYS A 30 -7.19 20.69 -15.99
C LYS A 30 -8.70 20.48 -15.79
N TYR A 31 -9.42 20.03 -16.81
CA TYR A 31 -10.86 19.76 -16.74
C TYR A 31 -11.24 18.82 -15.57
N ARG A 32 -10.34 17.93 -15.16
CA ARG A 32 -10.56 16.98 -14.07
C ARG A 32 -9.91 17.40 -12.76
N TYR A 33 -8.72 17.99 -12.81
CA TYR A 33 -7.88 18.28 -11.64
C TYR A 33 -7.83 19.76 -11.23
N ASN A 34 -8.65 20.62 -11.83
CA ASN A 34 -8.78 22.02 -11.41
C ASN A 34 -9.47 22.10 -10.03
N GLY A 35 -8.74 22.54 -9.01
CA GLY A 35 -9.25 22.74 -7.65
C GLY A 35 -9.56 21.47 -6.87
N LYS A 36 -9.28 20.27 -7.42
CA LYS A 36 -9.46 18.99 -6.72
C LYS A 36 -8.46 17.94 -7.16
N ILE A 37 -7.99 17.14 -6.20
CA ILE A 37 -7.08 16.01 -6.42
C ILE A 37 -7.47 14.88 -5.46
N THR A 38 -7.25 13.63 -5.84
CA THR A 38 -7.54 12.49 -4.96
C THR A 38 -6.45 12.35 -3.90
N ASN A 39 -6.84 11.84 -2.72
CA ASN A 39 -5.93 11.71 -1.57
C ASN A 39 -4.69 10.87 -1.90
N TYR A 40 -4.85 9.74 -2.57
CA TYR A 40 -3.70 8.90 -2.96
C TYR A 40 -2.78 9.59 -3.95
N LEU A 41 -3.34 10.29 -4.95
CA LEU A 41 -2.52 10.98 -5.95
C LEU A 41 -1.70 12.11 -5.31
N HIS A 42 -2.31 12.89 -4.41
CA HIS A 42 -1.60 13.91 -3.64
C HIS A 42 -0.48 13.31 -2.78
N LYS A 43 -0.78 12.26 -2.01
CA LYS A 43 0.21 11.58 -1.16
C LYS A 43 1.40 11.05 -1.96
N THR A 44 1.13 10.45 -3.11
CA THR A 44 2.17 9.92 -4.01
C THR A 44 3.10 11.03 -4.51
N LEU A 45 2.53 12.12 -5.01
CA LEU A 45 3.34 13.21 -5.60
C LEU A 45 4.10 14.05 -4.57
N ALA A 46 3.58 14.17 -3.35
CA ALA A 46 4.13 15.10 -2.35
C ALA A 46 5.05 14.46 -1.31
N HIS A 47 4.78 13.22 -0.86
CA HIS A 47 5.38 12.70 0.36
C HIS A 47 6.25 11.45 0.16
N VAL A 48 6.22 10.83 -1.02
CA VAL A 48 6.97 9.58 -1.25
C VAL A 48 8.48 9.73 -1.02
N PRO A 49 9.17 10.78 -1.52
CA PRO A 49 10.61 10.93 -1.27
C PRO A 49 10.94 11.03 0.23
N GLU A 50 10.23 11.88 0.96
CA GLU A 50 10.44 12.09 2.40
C GLU A 50 10.23 10.81 3.21
N ILE A 51 9.18 10.04 2.88
CA ILE A 51 8.91 8.76 3.56
C ILE A 51 10.01 7.73 3.23
N ILE A 52 10.50 7.67 1.99
CA ILE A 52 11.58 6.74 1.63
C ILE A 52 12.89 7.14 2.31
N GLU A 53 13.21 8.43 2.42
CA GLU A 53 14.39 8.91 3.15
C GLU A 53 14.33 8.54 4.64
N ARG A 54 13.14 8.63 5.25
CA ARG A 54 12.92 8.30 6.66
C ARG A 54 12.91 6.80 6.94
N ASP A 55 12.12 6.03 6.19
CA ASP A 55 11.79 4.63 6.51
C ASP A 55 12.56 3.62 5.64
N GLY A 56 13.30 4.09 4.63
CA GLY A 56 14.05 3.27 3.67
C GLY A 56 13.20 2.50 2.66
N SER A 57 11.89 2.35 2.90
CA SER A 57 10.93 1.68 2.03
C SER A 57 9.50 2.09 2.34
N ILE A 58 8.61 1.98 1.35
CA ILE A 58 7.15 2.10 1.53
C ILE A 58 6.49 0.74 1.34
N GLY A 59 6.86 0.02 0.27
CA GLY A 59 6.23 -1.26 -0.09
C GLY A 59 6.46 -2.37 0.94
N ALA A 60 7.57 -2.32 1.69
CA ALA A 60 7.80 -3.26 2.80
C ALA A 60 6.78 -3.11 3.95
N TRP A 61 6.15 -1.94 4.06
CA TRP A 61 5.12 -1.60 5.04
C TRP A 61 3.70 -1.61 4.45
N ALA A 62 3.54 -2.17 3.25
CA ALA A 62 2.23 -2.28 2.61
C ALA A 62 1.31 -3.23 3.38
N SER A 63 0.00 -3.01 3.26
CA SER A 63 -1.03 -3.87 3.86
C SER A 63 -1.23 -5.19 3.11
N GLU A 64 -0.46 -5.47 2.05
CA GLU A 64 -0.63 -6.63 1.18
C GLU A 64 -0.54 -7.96 1.94
N GLY A 65 0.37 -8.06 2.91
CA GLY A 65 0.47 -9.25 3.77
C GLY A 65 -0.79 -9.48 4.60
N ASN A 66 -1.32 -8.41 5.20
CA ASN A 66 -2.55 -8.46 5.99
C ASN A 66 -3.78 -8.80 5.12
N GLU A 67 -3.89 -8.21 3.93
CA GLU A 67 -4.97 -8.52 2.99
C GLU A 67 -4.88 -9.95 2.47
N SER A 68 -3.66 -10.46 2.25
CA SER A 68 -3.45 -11.86 1.87
C SER A 68 -3.87 -12.81 3.00
N ALA A 69 -3.68 -12.42 4.26
CA ALA A 69 -4.13 -13.20 5.42
C ALA A 69 -5.67 -13.34 5.49
N ASN A 70 -6.45 -12.42 4.91
CA ASN A 70 -7.91 -12.58 4.79
C ASN A 70 -8.30 -13.82 3.98
N LYS A 71 -7.47 -14.24 3.01
CA LYS A 71 -7.67 -15.49 2.26
C LYS A 71 -7.50 -16.71 3.17
N LEU A 72 -6.49 -16.70 4.04
CA LEU A 72 -6.24 -17.77 5.01
C LEU A 72 -7.36 -17.81 6.06
N PHE A 73 -7.76 -16.66 6.60
CA PHE A 73 -8.88 -16.55 7.53
C PHE A 73 -10.14 -17.24 6.98
N ARG A 74 -10.55 -16.93 5.75
CA ARG A 74 -11.73 -17.55 5.12
C ARG A 74 -11.59 -19.06 4.96
N ARG A 75 -10.38 -19.54 4.63
CA ARG A 75 -10.08 -20.97 4.51
C ARG A 75 -10.15 -21.67 5.86
N PHE A 76 -9.45 -21.16 6.87
CA PHE A 76 -9.40 -21.76 8.21
C PHE A 76 -10.77 -21.76 8.87
N ARG A 77 -11.54 -20.68 8.72
CA ARG A 77 -12.90 -20.61 9.24
C ARG A 77 -13.80 -21.73 8.70
N LYS A 78 -13.61 -22.12 7.44
CA LYS A 78 -14.41 -23.17 6.79
C LYS A 78 -13.85 -24.58 7.03
N MET A 79 -12.54 -24.74 7.02
CA MET A 79 -11.89 -26.04 6.92
C MET A 79 -11.24 -26.52 8.24
N ASN A 80 -10.96 -25.61 9.16
CA ASN A 80 -10.11 -25.87 10.33
C ASN A 80 -10.72 -25.35 11.64
N ALA A 81 -11.97 -24.88 11.61
CA ALA A 81 -12.67 -24.37 12.79
C ALA A 81 -13.99 -25.10 13.01
N ARG A 82 -14.33 -25.33 14.29
CA ARG A 82 -15.65 -25.84 14.68
C ARG A 82 -16.73 -24.85 14.26
N GLN A 83 -17.81 -25.36 13.65
CA GLN A 83 -18.95 -24.55 13.19
C GLN A 83 -19.88 -24.20 14.37
N SER A 84 -19.30 -23.54 15.39
CA SER A 84 -19.96 -23.05 16.59
C SER A 84 -19.50 -21.63 16.85
N LYS A 85 -20.45 -20.72 17.06
CA LYS A 85 -20.15 -19.31 17.37
C LYS A 85 -19.26 -19.14 18.61
N ALA A 86 -19.30 -20.09 19.53
CA ALA A 86 -18.49 -20.04 20.76
C ALA A 86 -17.01 -20.36 20.52
N PHE A 87 -16.68 -21.17 19.52
CA PHE A 87 -15.34 -21.74 19.34
C PHE A 87 -14.67 -21.41 18.00
N GLU A 88 -15.43 -20.93 17.01
CA GLU A 88 -14.94 -20.68 15.64
C GLU A 88 -13.71 -19.76 15.62
N LEU A 89 -13.73 -18.64 16.37
CA LEU A 89 -12.63 -17.68 16.39
C LEU A 89 -11.40 -18.19 17.16
N GLU A 90 -11.60 -18.97 18.22
CA GLU A 90 -10.51 -19.61 18.96
C GLU A 90 -9.73 -20.56 18.04
N ASP A 91 -10.46 -21.41 17.31
CA ASP A 91 -9.85 -22.38 16.40
C ASP A 91 -9.14 -21.70 15.22
N VAL A 92 -9.76 -20.68 14.61
CA VAL A 92 -9.15 -19.93 13.50
C VAL A 92 -7.87 -19.24 13.97
N LEU A 93 -7.89 -18.58 15.13
CA LEU A 93 -6.73 -17.88 15.65
C LEU A 93 -5.59 -18.85 15.96
N LYS A 94 -5.90 -19.99 16.60
CA LYS A 94 -4.92 -21.04 16.88
C LYS A 94 -4.28 -21.58 15.60
N HIS A 95 -5.09 -21.92 14.59
CA HIS A 95 -4.57 -22.46 13.33
C HIS A 95 -3.85 -21.42 12.46
N HIS A 96 -4.22 -20.14 12.56
CA HIS A 96 -3.55 -19.08 11.81
C HIS A 96 -2.16 -18.77 12.39
N TRP A 97 -1.94 -19.07 13.66
CA TRP A 97 -0.66 -18.90 14.33
C TRP A 97 0.33 -20.06 14.12
N LEU A 98 -0.19 -21.28 13.97
CA LEU A 98 0.60 -22.51 13.73
C LEU A 98 1.10 -22.59 12.29
#